data_AF-A0A4V6HSH9-F1
#
_entry.id   AF-A0A4V6HSH9-F1
#
_cell.length_a   1.000
_cell.length_b   1.000
_cell.length_c   1.000
_cell.angle_alpha   90.00
_cell.angle_beta   90.00
_cell.angle_gamma   90.00
#
_symmetry.space_group_name_H-M   'P 1'
#
loop_
_entity.id
_entity.type
_entity.pdbx_description
1 polymer ?
#
loop_
_entity_poly.entity_id
_entity_poly.type
_entity_poly.pdbx_seq_one_letter_code
_entity_poly.pdbx_strand_id
1 'polypeptide(L)'
;MKKLILIICCVILLFIVGIIGFFIGKNTHAPVDGTTFYATIEEIRDNYLMVSGLKINDINSRGEFFFTIDDKTQWRHTEITLTDLKVGNMVCIT
;
A
#
# COMPACT_ATOMS: atom_id res chain seq x y z
N MET A 1 -39.05 17.14 -26.28
CA MET A 1 -37.69 17.23 -26.88
C MET A 1 -36.73 18.10 -26.08
N LYS A 2 -37.01 19.40 -25.84
CA LYS A 2 -36.12 20.30 -25.06
C LYS A 2 -35.77 19.79 -23.66
N LYS A 3 -36.75 19.28 -22.90
CA LYS A 3 -36.53 18.71 -21.54
C LYS A 3 -35.63 17.47 -21.56
N LEU A 4 -35.78 16.61 -22.57
CA LEU A 4 -34.97 15.40 -22.72
C LEU A 4 -33.51 15.75 -23.07
N ILE A 5 -33.31 16.72 -23.97
CA ILE A 5 -31.97 17.24 -24.30
C ILE A 5 -31.30 17.82 -23.05
N LEU A 6 -32.05 18.58 -22.25
CA LEU A 6 -31.51 19.18 -21.02
C LEU A 6 -31.07 18.10 -20.01
N ILE A 7 -31.86 17.04 -19.84
CA ILE A 7 -31.52 15.91 -18.96
C ILE A 7 -30.24 15.21 -19.45
N ILE A 8 -30.12 14.95 -20.75
CA ILE A 8 -28.93 14.32 -21.34
C ILE A 8 -27.70 15.21 -21.11
N CYS A 9 -27.81 16.52 -21.33
CA CYS A 9 -26.73 17.46 -21.06
C CYS A 9 -26.32 17.46 -19.57
N CYS A 10 -27.27 17.42 -18.64
CA CYS A 10 -26.97 17.33 -17.20
C CYS A 10 -26.23 16.04 -16.85
N VAL A 11 -26.65 14.90 -17.40
CA VAL A 11 -25.98 13.60 -17.15
C VAL A 11 -24.55 13.63 -17.69
N ILE A 12 -24.35 14.12 -18.92
CA ILE A 12 -23.01 14.26 -19.51
C ILE A 12 -22.12 15.17 -18.64
N LEU A 13 -22.66 16.29 -18.16
CA LEU A 13 -21.92 17.21 -17.29
C LEU A 13 -21.47 16.51 -16.00
N LEU A 14 -22.33 15.72 -15.36
CA LEU A 14 -21.98 14.96 -14.15
C LEU A 14 -20.87 13.95 -14.41
N PHE A 15 -20.91 13.23 -15.54
CA PHE A 15 -19.84 12.32 -15.93
C PHE A 15 -18.51 13.05 -16.14
N ILE A 16 -18.52 14.20 -16.82
CA ILE A 16 -17.32 15.01 -17.05
C ILE A 16 -16.74 15.48 -15.73
N VAL A 17 -17.56 16.01 -14.82
CA VAL A 17 -17.12 16.46 -13.48
C VAL A 17 -16.54 15.29 -12.68
N GLY A 18 -17.16 14.12 -12.72
CA GLY A 18 -16.65 12.92 -12.03
C GLY A 18 -15.30 12.45 -12.58
N ILE A 19 -15.14 12.42 -13.91
CA ILE A 19 -13.88 12.04 -14.56
C ILE A 19 -12.77 13.04 -14.23
N ILE A 20 -13.04 14.35 -14.38
CA ILE A 20 -12.06 15.41 -14.07
C ILE A 20 -11.69 15.34 -12.58
N GLY A 21 -12.67 15.21 -11.69
CA GLY A 21 -12.45 15.07 -10.25
C GLY A 21 -11.59 13.87 -9.89
N PHE A 22 -11.82 12.72 -10.53
CA PHE A 22 -10.99 11.52 -10.35
C PHE A 22 -9.53 11.75 -10.76
N PHE A 23 -9.29 12.34 -11.94
CA PHE A 23 -7.93 12.60 -12.41
C PHE A 23 -7.20 13.65 -11.54
N ILE A 24 -7.89 14.72 -11.12
CA ILE A 24 -7.33 15.70 -10.18
C ILE A 24 -7.00 15.02 -8.86
N GLY A 25 -7.93 14.25 -8.28
CA GLY A 25 -7.70 13.50 -7.04
C GLY A 25 -6.46 12.61 -7.17
N LYS A 26 -6.44 11.72 -8.16
CA LYS A 26 -5.31 10.82 -8.41
C LYS A 26 -3.96 11.53 -8.51
N ASN A 27 -3.91 12.72 -9.13
CA ASN A 27 -2.67 13.46 -9.34
C ASN A 27 -2.30 14.41 -8.17
N THR A 28 -3.22 14.66 -7.25
CA THR A 28 -3.03 15.55 -6.09
C THR A 28 -2.88 14.79 -4.78
N HIS A 29 -3.31 13.53 -4.74
CA HIS A 29 -2.90 12.61 -3.69
C HIS A 29 -1.39 12.46 -3.78
N ALA A 30 -0.68 13.00 -2.79
CA ALA A 30 0.66 12.54 -2.51
C ALA A 30 0.61 11.01 -2.47
N PRO A 31 1.53 10.29 -3.14
CA PRO A 31 1.69 8.88 -2.84
C PRO A 31 1.75 8.77 -1.32
N VAL A 32 1.07 7.79 -0.75
CA VAL A 32 1.27 7.48 0.66
C VAL A 32 2.73 7.04 0.73
N ASP A 33 3.63 7.99 0.99
CA ASP A 33 5.05 7.72 1.18
C ASP A 33 5.11 6.66 2.28
N GLY A 34 5.77 5.55 1.93
CA GLY A 34 5.67 4.24 2.54
C GLY A 34 5.16 4.26 3.96
N THR A 35 3.90 3.88 4.17
CA THR A 35 3.38 3.67 5.50
C THR A 35 4.19 2.56 6.15
N THR A 36 5.09 2.97 7.04
CA THR A 36 5.88 2.05 7.81
C THR A 36 5.00 1.31 8.81
N PHE A 37 5.08 -0.01 8.84
CA PHE A 37 4.36 -0.82 9.83
C PHE A 37 5.24 -1.91 10.42
N TYR A 38 4.91 -2.33 11.64
CA TYR A 38 5.66 -3.37 12.35
C TYR A 38 5.05 -4.75 12.11
N ALA A 39 5.88 -5.74 11.83
CA ALA A 39 5.42 -7.09 11.60
C ALA A 39 6.34 -8.13 12.25
N THR A 40 5.81 -9.31 12.52
CA THR A 40 6.61 -10.48 12.93
C THR A 40 6.80 -11.38 11.72
N ILE A 41 8.02 -11.87 11.50
CA ILE A 41 8.27 -12.88 10.47
C ILE A 41 7.68 -14.22 10.94
N GLU A 42 6.72 -14.73 10.19
CA GLU A 42 6.06 -16.01 10.46
C GLU A 42 6.73 -17.15 9.67
N GLU A 43 7.22 -16.86 8.47
CA GLU A 43 7.86 -17.86 7.61
C GLU A 43 8.92 -17.23 6.72
N ILE A 44 9.99 -18.00 6.45
CA ILE A 44 11.04 -17.67 5.48
C ILE A 44 11.14 -18.85 4.50
N ARG A 45 10.93 -18.58 3.20
CA ARG A 45 11.10 -19.56 2.11
C ARG A 45 11.90 -18.95 0.97
N ASP A 46 13.08 -19.50 0.70
CA ASP A 46 14.03 -18.94 -0.26
C ASP A 46 14.17 -17.43 -0.01
N ASN A 47 13.80 -16.58 -0.96
CA ASN A 47 13.90 -15.13 -0.84
C ASN A 47 12.59 -14.43 -0.42
N TYR A 48 11.61 -15.20 0.07
CA TYR A 48 10.29 -14.72 0.47
C TYR A 48 10.14 -14.73 2.00
N LEU A 49 9.55 -13.66 2.51
CA LEU A 49 9.13 -13.49 3.89
C LEU A 49 7.60 -13.45 3.95
N MET A 50 7.01 -14.32 4.77
CA MET A 50 5.64 -14.13 5.24
C MET A 50 5.71 -13.43 6.60
N VAL A 51 4.97 -12.33 6.74
CA VAL A 51 4.93 -11.55 7.97
C VAL A 51 3.51 -11.27 8.42
N SER A 52 3.30 -11.21 9.74
CA SER A 52 2.03 -10.81 10.36
C SER A 52 2.16 -9.43 10.99
N GLY A 53 1.28 -8.51 10.59
CA GLY A 53 1.24 -7.16 11.12
C GLY A 53 0.85 -7.10 12.61
N LEU A 54 1.52 -6.26 13.38
CA LEU A 54 1.23 -6.09 14.81
C LEU A 54 -0.06 -5.30 15.07
N LYS A 55 -0.74 -5.59 16.18
CA LYS A 55 -1.97 -4.89 16.60
C LYS A 55 -1.83 -3.38 16.81
N ILE A 56 -0.59 -2.89 17.02
CA ILE A 56 -0.29 -1.46 17.18
C ILE A 56 -0.42 -0.68 15.88
N ASN A 57 -0.32 -1.36 14.73
CA ASN A 57 -0.43 -0.72 13.43
C ASN A 57 -1.86 -0.23 13.15
N ASP A 58 -2.01 0.56 12.09
CA ASP A 58 -3.32 0.82 11.49
C ASP A 58 -4.04 -0.48 11.12
N ILE A 59 -5.37 -0.46 11.07
CA ILE A 59 -6.19 -1.65 10.78
C ILE A 59 -5.81 -2.32 9.46
N ASN A 60 -5.39 -1.54 8.47
CA ASN A 60 -5.00 -2.05 7.15
C ASN A 60 -3.63 -2.74 7.13
N SER A 61 -2.85 -2.63 8.21
CA SER A 61 -1.49 -3.17 8.33
C SER A 61 -1.37 -4.23 9.44
N ARG A 62 -2.48 -4.90 9.78
CA ARG A 62 -2.56 -5.98 10.79
C ARG A 62 -2.71 -7.38 10.19
N GLY A 63 -2.82 -7.47 8.86
CA GLY A 63 -2.98 -8.73 8.15
C GLY A 63 -1.68 -9.50 7.97
N GLU A 64 -1.77 -10.57 7.19
CA GLU A 64 -0.62 -11.32 6.68
C GLU A 64 -0.18 -10.75 5.34
N PHE A 65 1.12 -10.60 5.16
CA PHE A 65 1.72 -10.03 3.96
C PHE A 65 2.92 -10.87 3.51
N PHE A 66 3.17 -10.84 2.20
CA PHE A 66 4.29 -11.53 1.58
C PHE A 66 5.22 -10.51 0.94
N PHE A 67 6.51 -10.59 1.26
CA PHE A 67 7.54 -9.71 0.73
C PHE A 67 8.67 -10.53 0.13
N THR A 68 9.26 -10.02 -0.94
CA THR A 68 10.53 -10.52 -1.48
C THR A 68 11.64 -9.63 -0.95
N ILE A 69 12.72 -10.22 -0.45
CA ILE A 69 13.90 -9.46 -0.01
C ILE A 69 14.67 -8.99 -1.23
N ASP A 70 14.98 -7.70 -1.32
CA ASP A 70 15.94 -7.18 -2.29
C ASP A 70 17.21 -6.68 -1.59
N ASP A 71 18.20 -6.25 -2.38
CA ASP A 71 19.50 -5.78 -1.92
C ASP A 71 19.44 -4.54 -1.01
N LYS A 72 18.25 -3.94 -0.79
CA LYS A 72 18.07 -2.72 0.02
C LYS A 72 17.55 -2.99 1.42
N THR A 73 17.57 -4.24 1.86
CA THR A 73 17.10 -4.59 3.21
C THR A 73 18.10 -4.12 4.27
N GLN A 74 17.63 -3.33 5.24
CA GLN A 74 18.49 -2.68 6.23
C GLN A 74 17.94 -2.78 7.65
N TRP A 75 18.85 -2.88 8.63
CA TRP A 75 18.59 -2.71 10.05
C TRP A 75 19.46 -1.58 10.61
N ARG A 76 18.85 -0.50 11.11
CA ARG A 76 19.56 0.65 11.71
C ARG A 76 20.71 1.19 10.83
N HIS A 77 20.45 1.36 9.54
CA HIS A 77 21.43 1.80 8.52
C HIS A 77 22.56 0.80 8.23
N THR A 78 22.40 -0.45 8.65
CA THR A 78 23.29 -1.56 8.28
C THR A 78 22.56 -2.44 7.28
N GLU A 79 23.16 -2.70 6.12
CA GLU A 79 22.63 -3.69 5.18
C GLU A 79 22.62 -5.06 5.85
N ILE A 80 21.48 -5.75 5.72
CA ILE A 80 21.31 -7.11 6.23
C ILE A 80 20.86 -8.02 5.10
N THR A 81 21.21 -9.29 5.24
CA THR A 81 20.85 -10.33 4.28
C THR A 81 19.74 -11.21 4.85
N LEU A 82 19.16 -12.06 4.01
CA LEU A 82 18.19 -13.07 4.44
C LEU A 82 18.73 -13.95 5.58
N THR A 83 20.03 -14.27 5.59
CA THR A 83 20.64 -15.12 6.63
C THR A 83 20.68 -14.47 8.01
N ASP A 84 20.52 -13.15 8.09
CA ASP A 84 20.45 -12.41 9.34
C ASP A 84 19.04 -12.43 9.95
N LEU A 85 18.03 -12.81 9.16
CA LEU A 85 16.63 -12.86 9.57
C LEU A 85 16.22 -14.24 10.07
N LYS A 86 15.33 -14.26 11.06
CA LYS A 86 14.76 -15.48 11.62
C LYS A 86 13.26 -15.34 11.84
N VAL A 87 12.54 -16.46 11.72
CA VAL A 87 11.15 -16.56 12.17
C VAL A 87 11.04 -16.08 13.62
N GLY A 88 10.01 -15.28 13.90
CA GLY A 88 9.79 -14.60 15.18
C GLY A 88 10.50 -13.25 15.33
N ASN A 89 11.37 -12.85 14.40
CA ASN A 89 11.94 -11.49 14.42
C ASN A 89 10.86 -10.45 14.11
N MET A 90 10.94 -9.33 14.82
CA MET A 90 10.12 -8.16 14.55
C MET A 90 10.84 -7.27 13.54
N VAL A 91 10.15 -6.92 12.46
CA VAL A 91 10.65 -6.10 11.37
C VAL A 91 9.76 -4.88 11.15
N CYS A 92 10.33 -3.92 10.44
CA CYS A 92 9.72 -2.67 10.05
C CYS A 92 9.66 -2.67 8.52
N ILE A 93 8.46 -2.65 7.96
CA ILE A 93 8.25 -2.68 6.50
C ILE A 93 7.90 -1.27 6.04
N THR A 94 8.60 -0.76 5.01
CA THR A 94 8.42 0.59 4.43
C THR A 94 8.23 0.49 2.92
#